data_AF-A0A920SCD5-F1
#
_entry.id   AF-A0A920SCD5-F1
#
_cell.length_a   1.000
_cell.length_b   1.000
_cell.length_c   1.000
_cell.angle_alpha   90.00
_cell.angle_beta   90.00
_cell.angle_gamma   90.00
#
_symmetry.space_group_name_H-M   'P 1'
#
loop_
_entity.id
_entity.type
_entity.pdbx_description
1 polymer ?
#
loop_
_entity_poly.entity_id
_entity_poly.type
_entity_poly.pdbx_seq_one_letter_code
_entity_poly.pdbx_strand_id
1 'polypeptide(L)'
;MNTGGVATYPSVITASGNLRDVLAITAHEWLHHWFFFQPLGQHFWDSSGMMTLNETAASIGGEIIGDRAFTAMTGEKVTRTPYREPTDPAGFDYNVAMRETRVTTEALLANGKIEEAETYMEDRRQFMADEGIYIRKINQAFFAFYGSYATNAASASPIGDQLEELHGQSRTLGEFLQIVGNFDEVEDLANYLRPSGIGHIHGE
;
A
#
# COMPACT_ATOMS: atom_id res chain seq x y z
N MET A 1 -12.64 8.82 -9.93
CA MET A 1 -12.55 8.64 -8.48
C MET A 1 -13.44 7.48 -8.07
N ASN A 2 -12.91 6.26 -8.01
CA ASN A 2 -13.52 5.22 -7.19
C ASN A 2 -12.39 4.80 -6.26
N THR A 3 -12.23 5.57 -5.20
CA THR A 3 -11.40 5.18 -4.06
C THR A 3 -12.26 4.17 -3.30
N GLY A 4 -11.73 2.97 -3.01
CA GLY A 4 -12.50 1.93 -2.31
C GLY A 4 -13.17 2.47 -1.03
N GLY A 5 -12.56 3.46 -0.39
CA GLY A 5 -13.20 4.40 0.52
C GLY A 5 -12.58 5.81 0.45
N VAL A 6 -13.07 6.74 1.27
CA VAL A 6 -12.44 8.03 1.55
C VAL A 6 -12.49 8.24 3.06
N ALA A 7 -11.34 8.47 3.68
CA ALA A 7 -11.19 8.81 5.10
C ALA A 7 -11.74 10.21 5.48
N THR A 8 -12.95 10.58 5.04
CA THR A 8 -13.71 11.72 5.61
C THR A 8 -14.20 11.40 7.03
N TYR A 9 -14.79 12.36 7.75
CA TYR A 9 -15.53 12.07 8.98
C TYR A 9 -17.04 12.32 8.76
N PRO A 10 -17.88 11.27 8.69
CA PRO A 10 -17.54 9.84 8.73
C PRO A 10 -16.87 9.35 7.44
N SER A 11 -16.16 8.21 7.49
CA SER A 11 -15.55 7.63 6.29
C SER A 11 -16.63 7.09 5.35
N VAL A 12 -16.40 7.25 4.04
CA VAL A 12 -17.30 6.73 3.00
C VAL A 12 -16.63 5.52 2.38
N ILE A 13 -17.30 4.38 2.39
CA ILE A 13 -16.75 3.13 1.86
C ILE A 13 -17.68 2.63 0.76
N THR A 14 -17.10 2.27 -0.38
CA THR A 14 -17.86 1.63 -1.45
C THR A 14 -18.08 0.16 -1.11
N ALA A 15 -19.35 -0.28 -1.12
CA ALA A 15 -19.71 -1.67 -0.85
C ALA A 15 -19.43 -2.62 -2.04
N SER A 16 -18.58 -2.21 -2.99
CA SER A 16 -18.20 -3.03 -4.14
C SER A 16 -17.04 -3.94 -3.77
N GLY A 17 -17.34 -5.20 -3.47
CA GLY A 17 -16.35 -6.20 -3.07
C GLY A 17 -16.99 -7.31 -2.24
N ASN A 18 -16.21 -8.34 -1.90
CA ASN A 18 -16.67 -9.34 -0.92
C ASN A 18 -16.51 -8.76 0.52
N LEU A 19 -17.12 -9.41 1.52
CA LEU A 19 -17.09 -8.92 2.92
C LEU A 19 -15.66 -8.67 3.44
N ARG A 20 -14.70 -9.53 3.07
CA ARG A 20 -13.31 -9.40 3.48
C ARG A 20 -12.68 -8.13 2.91
N ASP A 21 -12.91 -7.83 1.64
CA ASP A 21 -12.41 -6.61 0.99
C ASP A 21 -12.97 -5.36 1.67
N VAL A 22 -14.27 -5.36 1.96
CA VAL A 22 -14.93 -4.24 2.66
C VAL A 22 -14.33 -4.03 4.06
N LEU A 23 -14.04 -5.11 4.79
CA LEU A 23 -13.41 -5.03 6.11
C LEU A 23 -11.97 -4.50 6.04
N ALA A 24 -11.20 -4.91 5.03
CA ALA A 24 -9.84 -4.41 4.82
C ALA A 24 -9.84 -2.91 4.47
N ILE A 25 -10.71 -2.48 3.56
CA ILE A 25 -10.88 -1.07 3.21
C ILE A 25 -11.34 -0.26 4.42
N THR A 26 -12.30 -0.77 5.19
CA THR A 26 -12.78 -0.10 6.42
C THR A 26 -11.63 0.15 7.39
N ALA A 27 -10.79 -0.87 7.61
CA ALA A 27 -9.66 -0.77 8.50
C ALA A 27 -8.56 0.17 7.96
N HIS A 28 -8.34 0.19 6.64
CA HIS A 28 -7.44 1.14 5.97
C HIS A 28 -7.86 2.59 6.23
N GLU A 29 -9.12 2.94 5.97
CA GLU A 29 -9.61 4.31 6.19
C GLU A 29 -9.65 4.67 7.69
N TRP A 30 -9.92 3.71 8.58
CA TRP A 30 -9.84 3.94 10.02
C TRP A 30 -8.39 4.19 10.49
N LEU A 31 -7.41 3.49 9.93
CA LEU A 31 -6.00 3.74 10.23
C LEU A 31 -5.57 5.15 9.81
N HIS A 32 -6.08 5.67 8.69
CA HIS A 32 -5.88 7.08 8.32
C HIS A 32 -6.43 8.05 9.38
N HIS A 33 -7.61 7.79 9.94
CA HIS A 33 -8.13 8.58 11.06
C HIS A 33 -7.31 8.45 12.33
N TRP A 34 -6.74 7.28 12.59
CA TRP A 34 -5.89 7.07 13.75
C TRP A 34 -4.53 7.79 13.58
N PHE A 35 -3.87 7.60 12.44
CA PHE A 35 -2.63 8.27 12.06
C PHE A 35 -2.79 9.78 11.96
N PHE A 36 -3.98 10.29 11.65
CA PHE A 36 -4.24 11.73 11.63
C PHE A 36 -3.76 12.41 12.92
N PHE A 37 -3.81 11.77 14.08
CA PHE A 37 -3.37 12.37 15.35
C PHE A 37 -1.88 12.14 15.66
N GLN A 38 -1.12 11.60 14.72
CA GLN A 38 0.28 11.20 14.89
C GLN A 38 1.16 11.89 13.84
N PRO A 39 2.49 11.96 14.06
CA PRO A 39 3.43 12.52 13.08
C PRO A 39 3.18 12.03 11.64
N LEU A 40 3.03 10.71 11.45
CA LEU A 40 2.82 10.12 10.12
C LEU A 40 1.61 10.70 9.36
N GLY A 41 0.50 10.98 10.06
CA GLY A 41 -0.69 11.58 9.42
C GLY A 41 -0.63 13.09 9.32
N GLN A 42 0.02 13.77 10.27
CA GLN A 42 0.20 15.22 10.24
C GLN A 42 1.10 15.68 9.09
N HIS A 43 2.11 14.87 8.75
CA HIS A 43 3.07 15.11 7.68
C HIS A 43 2.70 14.46 6.34
N PHE A 44 1.46 13.94 6.20
CA PHE A 44 0.99 13.22 5.01
C PHE A 44 1.20 13.99 3.69
N TRP A 45 1.02 15.31 3.73
CA TRP A 45 1.09 16.19 2.55
C TRP A 45 2.47 16.80 2.30
N ASP A 46 3.45 16.52 3.17
CA ASP A 46 4.75 17.19 3.12
C ASP A 46 5.60 16.70 1.94
N SER A 47 5.44 15.44 1.54
CA SER A 47 6.10 14.87 0.36
C SER A 47 5.35 13.67 -0.21
N SER A 48 5.65 13.32 -1.46
CA SER A 48 5.16 12.09 -2.08
C SER A 48 5.65 10.83 -1.35
N GLY A 49 6.81 10.90 -0.70
CA GLY A 49 7.34 9.80 0.10
C GLY A 49 6.56 9.63 1.41
N MET A 50 6.17 10.71 2.09
CA MET A 50 5.32 10.64 3.29
C MET A 50 3.93 10.10 2.97
N MET A 51 3.34 10.55 1.86
CA MET A 51 2.10 9.99 1.35
C MET A 51 2.23 8.47 1.11
N THR A 52 3.31 8.04 0.45
CA THR A 52 3.56 6.61 0.16
C THR A 52 3.76 5.80 1.45
N LEU A 53 4.51 6.33 2.42
CA LEU A 53 4.76 5.70 3.72
C LEU A 53 3.45 5.48 4.48
N ASN A 54 2.61 6.52 4.56
CA ASN A 54 1.34 6.47 5.25
C ASN A 54 0.36 5.49 4.58
N GLU A 55 0.13 5.61 3.27
CA GLU A 55 -0.76 4.70 2.53
C GLU A 55 -0.32 3.24 2.61
N THR A 56 1.00 2.98 2.57
CA THR A 56 1.53 1.62 2.67
C THR A 56 1.34 1.05 4.07
N ALA A 57 1.57 1.84 5.13
CA ALA A 57 1.31 1.42 6.51
C ALA A 57 -0.18 1.17 6.76
N ALA A 58 -1.06 2.02 6.23
CA ALA A 58 -2.51 1.86 6.27
C ALA A 58 -2.96 0.60 5.51
N SER A 59 -2.33 0.30 4.38
CA SER A 59 -2.61 -0.91 3.59
C SER A 59 -2.24 -2.18 4.36
N ILE A 60 -1.00 -2.27 4.88
CA ILE A 60 -0.53 -3.42 5.67
C ILE A 60 -1.42 -3.64 6.88
N GLY A 61 -1.68 -2.59 7.66
CA GLY A 61 -2.51 -2.66 8.85
C GLY A 61 -3.97 -2.97 8.52
N GLY A 62 -4.54 -2.34 7.50
CA GLY A 62 -5.92 -2.50 7.06
C GLY A 62 -6.19 -3.92 6.60
N GLU A 63 -5.27 -4.49 5.82
CA GLU A 63 -5.30 -5.87 5.41
C GLU A 63 -5.31 -6.84 6.61
N ILE A 64 -4.38 -6.68 7.55
CA ILE A 64 -4.25 -7.57 8.70
C ILE A 64 -5.46 -7.46 9.64
N ILE A 65 -5.94 -6.24 9.91
CA ILE A 65 -7.12 -5.99 10.74
C ILE A 65 -8.38 -6.53 10.05
N GLY A 66 -8.53 -6.31 8.74
CA GLY A 66 -9.65 -6.81 7.95
C GLY A 66 -9.75 -8.33 7.98
N ASP A 67 -8.62 -9.03 7.81
CA ASP A 67 -8.57 -10.50 7.88
C ASP A 67 -8.90 -11.04 9.28
N ARG A 68 -8.42 -10.36 10.34
CA ARG A 68 -8.75 -10.70 11.73
C ARG A 68 -10.24 -10.49 12.00
N ALA A 69 -10.81 -9.37 11.54
CA ALA A 69 -12.23 -9.07 11.68
C ALA A 69 -13.09 -10.10 10.93
N PHE A 70 -12.72 -10.42 9.69
CA PHE A 70 -13.39 -11.42 8.88
C PHE A 70 -13.38 -12.80 9.58
N THR A 71 -12.21 -13.22 10.06
CA THR A 71 -12.06 -14.48 10.81
C THR A 71 -12.91 -14.47 12.08
N ALA A 72 -12.93 -13.37 12.82
CA ALA A 72 -13.73 -13.25 14.04
C ALA A 72 -15.25 -13.30 13.76
N MET A 73 -15.69 -12.77 12.62
CA MET A 73 -17.11 -12.72 12.24
C MET A 73 -17.62 -14.04 11.64
N THR A 74 -16.77 -14.75 10.89
CA THR A 74 -17.18 -15.92 10.08
C THR A 74 -16.67 -17.25 10.62
N GLY A 75 -15.60 -17.23 11.42
CA GLY A 75 -14.84 -18.42 11.82
C GLY A 75 -13.90 -18.96 10.73
N GLU A 76 -13.93 -18.40 9.52
CA GLU A 76 -13.06 -18.81 8.42
C GLU A 76 -11.67 -18.18 8.57
N LYS A 77 -10.64 -19.02 8.63
CA LYS A 77 -9.25 -18.55 8.73
C LYS A 77 -8.77 -18.08 7.37
N VAL A 78 -8.42 -16.80 7.29
CA VAL A 78 -7.80 -16.26 6.09
C VAL A 78 -6.33 -16.65 6.04
N THR A 79 -5.92 -17.24 4.92
CA THR A 79 -4.51 -17.43 4.59
C THR A 79 -4.20 -16.57 3.38
N ARG A 80 -3.53 -15.44 3.58
CA ARG A 80 -2.95 -14.68 2.46
C ARG A 80 -1.86 -15.53 1.85
N THR A 81 -2.09 -16.03 0.65
CA THR A 81 -1.04 -16.68 -0.13
C THR A 81 -0.12 -15.57 -0.64
N PRO A 82 1.19 -15.58 -0.30
CA PRO A 82 2.11 -14.63 -0.91
C PRO A 82 2.00 -14.77 -2.42
N TYR A 83 1.99 -13.64 -3.11
CA TYR A 83 1.94 -13.61 -4.56
C TYR A 83 3.04 -14.53 -5.10
N ARG A 84 2.63 -15.51 -5.91
CA ARG A 84 3.52 -16.37 -6.67
C ARG A 84 3.31 -15.98 -8.12
N GLU A 85 4.42 -15.70 -8.80
CA GLU A 85 4.47 -15.66 -10.26
C GLU A 85 3.60 -16.79 -10.83
N PRO A 86 2.73 -16.51 -11.81
CA PRO A 86 1.83 -17.52 -12.35
C PRO A 86 2.65 -18.72 -12.83
N THR A 87 2.12 -19.92 -12.58
CA THR A 87 2.76 -21.16 -13.08
C THR A 87 2.73 -21.25 -14.61
N ASP A 88 1.86 -20.46 -15.25
CA ASP A 88 1.83 -20.26 -16.70
C ASP A 88 2.49 -18.92 -17.06
N PRO A 89 3.71 -18.92 -17.63
CA PRO A 89 4.39 -17.72 -18.07
C PRO A 89 3.63 -16.91 -19.14
N ALA A 90 2.61 -17.51 -19.77
CA ALA A 90 1.76 -16.86 -20.77
C ALA A 90 0.44 -16.34 -20.20
N GLY A 91 0.11 -16.65 -18.94
CA GLY A 91 -1.10 -16.18 -18.28
C GLY A 91 -1.00 -14.69 -17.90
N PHE A 92 -2.12 -13.97 -18.01
CA PHE A 92 -2.17 -12.59 -17.54
C PHE A 92 -1.93 -12.53 -16.03
N ASP A 93 -0.98 -11.70 -15.64
CA ASP A 93 -0.70 -11.42 -14.25
C ASP A 93 -0.93 -9.95 -13.92
N TYR A 94 -1.89 -9.70 -13.04
CA TYR A 94 -2.25 -8.36 -12.62
C TYR A 94 -1.10 -7.59 -11.95
N ASN A 95 -0.31 -8.24 -11.08
CA ASN A 95 0.76 -7.58 -10.36
C ASN A 95 1.91 -7.23 -11.31
N VAL A 96 2.28 -8.15 -12.21
CA VAL A 96 3.27 -7.85 -13.27
C VAL A 96 2.76 -6.72 -14.17
N ALA A 97 1.49 -6.76 -14.58
CA ALA A 97 0.91 -5.74 -15.43
C ALA A 97 0.86 -4.36 -14.74
N MET A 98 0.52 -4.31 -13.46
CA MET A 98 0.51 -3.07 -12.67
C MET A 98 1.93 -2.54 -12.42
N ARG A 99 2.89 -3.42 -12.16
CA ARG A 99 4.32 -3.10 -11.99
C ARG A 99 4.90 -2.48 -13.25
N GLU A 100 4.68 -3.11 -14.41
CA GLU A 100 5.09 -2.57 -15.72
C GLU A 100 4.44 -1.21 -15.98
N THR A 101 3.15 -1.06 -15.63
CA THR A 101 2.46 0.22 -15.78
C THR A 101 3.14 1.29 -14.94
N ARG A 102 3.45 1.00 -13.66
CA ARG A 102 4.12 1.95 -12.76
C ARG A 102 5.48 2.39 -13.30
N VAL A 103 6.37 1.44 -13.59
CA VAL A 103 7.77 1.72 -13.97
C VAL A 103 7.83 2.57 -15.24
N THR A 104 7.03 2.23 -16.24
CA THR A 104 6.99 2.98 -17.50
C THR A 104 6.39 4.38 -17.31
N THR A 105 5.31 4.50 -16.53
CA THR A 105 4.71 5.80 -16.19
C THR A 105 5.70 6.71 -15.48
N GLU A 106 6.43 6.20 -14.47
CA GLU A 106 7.45 6.95 -13.72
C GLU A 106 8.58 7.41 -14.66
N ALA A 107 9.05 6.55 -15.56
CA ALA A 107 10.08 6.89 -16.54
C ALA A 107 9.64 8.00 -17.51
N LEU A 108 8.38 7.96 -17.97
CA LEU A 108 7.83 9.01 -18.84
C LEU A 108 7.75 10.35 -18.09
N LEU A 109 7.27 10.34 -16.85
CA LEU A 109 7.21 11.55 -16.03
C LEU A 109 8.58 12.13 -15.72
N ALA A 110 9.57 11.30 -15.38
CA ALA A 110 10.92 11.75 -15.09
C ALA A 110 11.57 12.47 -16.29
N ASN A 111 11.15 12.14 -17.50
CA ASN A 111 11.56 12.81 -18.73
C ASN A 111 10.66 14.01 -19.12
N GLY A 112 9.72 14.42 -18.25
CA GLY A 112 8.80 15.52 -18.51
C GLY A 112 7.68 15.20 -19.50
N LYS A 113 7.49 13.93 -19.87
CA LYS A 113 6.53 13.49 -20.90
C LYS A 113 5.15 13.21 -20.31
N ILE A 114 4.50 14.26 -19.83
CA ILE A 114 3.22 14.15 -19.09
C ILE A 114 2.11 13.54 -19.96
N GLU A 115 1.92 14.02 -21.18
CA GLU A 115 0.84 13.53 -22.07
C GLU A 115 1.05 12.06 -22.47
N GLU A 116 2.30 11.65 -22.72
CA GLU A 116 2.65 10.25 -23.01
C GLU A 116 2.37 9.36 -21.79
N ALA A 117 2.69 9.84 -20.58
CA ALA A 117 2.42 9.10 -19.35
C ALA A 117 0.91 8.89 -19.11
N GLU A 118 0.10 9.94 -19.29
CA GLU A 118 -1.37 9.85 -19.14
C GLU A 118 -2.00 8.94 -20.20
N THR A 119 -1.53 9.01 -21.45
CA THR A 119 -2.00 8.12 -22.53
C THR A 119 -1.67 6.67 -22.21
N TYR A 120 -0.42 6.39 -21.83
CA TYR A 120 0.01 5.04 -21.47
C TYR A 120 -0.79 4.46 -20.28
N MET A 121 -1.09 5.28 -19.26
CA MET A 121 -1.93 4.85 -18.14
C MET A 121 -3.36 4.49 -18.56
N GLU A 122 -3.96 5.21 -19.51
CA GLU A 122 -5.28 4.88 -20.06
C GLU A 122 -5.24 3.61 -20.90
N ASP A 123 -4.21 3.42 -21.73
CA ASP A 123 -4.04 2.20 -22.52
C ASP A 123 -3.92 0.97 -21.62
N ARG A 124 -3.15 1.08 -20.52
CA ARG A 124 -3.00 0.01 -19.54
C ARG A 124 -4.29 -0.27 -18.77
N ARG A 125 -5.10 0.76 -18.49
CA ARG A 125 -6.43 0.61 -17.90
C ARG A 125 -7.38 -0.19 -18.80
N GLN A 126 -7.31 0.04 -20.11
CA GLN A 126 -8.11 -0.70 -21.09
C GLN A 126 -7.64 -2.14 -21.23
N PHE A 127 -6.32 -2.36 -21.31
CA PHE A 127 -5.72 -3.69 -21.32
C PHE A 127 -6.17 -4.53 -20.11
N MET A 128 -6.15 -3.96 -18.91
CA MET A 128 -6.63 -4.66 -17.70
C MET A 128 -8.13 -4.98 -17.77
N ALA A 129 -8.94 -4.11 -18.40
CA ALA A 129 -10.37 -4.35 -18.57
C ALA A 129 -10.66 -5.52 -19.53
N ASP A 130 -9.83 -5.71 -20.57
CA ASP A 130 -9.92 -6.85 -21.49
C ASP A 130 -9.62 -8.17 -20.78
N GLU A 131 -8.76 -8.15 -19.76
CA GLU A 131 -8.44 -9.27 -18.87
C GLU A 131 -9.44 -9.42 -17.71
N GLY A 132 -10.56 -8.69 -17.76
CA GLY A 132 -11.65 -8.75 -16.78
C GLY A 132 -11.42 -7.93 -15.49
N ILE A 133 -10.36 -7.14 -15.43
CA ILE A 133 -10.03 -6.27 -14.29
C ILE A 133 -10.42 -4.82 -14.59
N TYR A 134 -11.54 -4.40 -14.00
CA TYR A 134 -12.09 -3.07 -14.25
C TYR A 134 -11.50 -2.02 -13.32
N ILE A 135 -10.54 -1.26 -13.85
CA ILE A 135 -10.00 -0.07 -13.19
C ILE A 135 -10.67 1.19 -13.75
N ARG A 136 -11.19 2.05 -12.88
CA ARG A 136 -11.87 3.30 -13.30
C ARG A 136 -10.93 4.33 -13.89
N LYS A 137 -9.74 4.50 -13.32
CA LYS A 137 -8.68 5.41 -13.80
C LYS A 137 -7.35 5.04 -13.16
N ILE A 138 -6.29 4.98 -13.96
CA ILE A 138 -4.90 4.92 -13.49
C ILE A 138 -4.32 6.34 -13.62
N ASN A 139 -3.72 6.86 -12.56
CA ASN A 139 -3.03 8.15 -12.53
C ASN A 139 -1.91 8.12 -11.47
N GLN A 140 -1.14 9.19 -11.32
CA GLN A 140 -0.07 9.24 -10.30
C GLN A 140 -0.58 8.98 -8.89
N ALA A 141 -1.76 9.52 -8.57
CA ALA A 141 -2.40 9.26 -7.30
C ALA A 141 -2.73 7.77 -7.11
N PHE A 142 -3.19 7.07 -8.16
CA PHE A 142 -3.43 5.63 -8.14
C PHE A 142 -2.17 4.85 -7.71
N PHE A 143 -0.99 5.18 -8.25
CA PHE A 143 0.25 4.52 -7.83
C PHE A 143 0.73 4.88 -6.42
N ALA A 144 0.34 6.05 -5.91
CA ALA A 144 0.57 6.43 -4.52
C ALA A 144 -0.32 5.65 -3.54
N PHE A 145 -1.57 5.34 -3.93
CA PHE A 145 -2.54 4.62 -3.10
C PHE A 145 -2.42 3.08 -3.17
N TYR A 146 -1.93 2.53 -4.27
CA TYR A 146 -1.88 1.09 -4.52
C TYR A 146 -0.45 0.54 -4.64
N GLY A 147 0.51 1.17 -3.95
CA GLY A 147 1.94 0.89 -4.04
C GLY A 147 2.37 -0.54 -3.69
N SER A 148 1.49 -1.37 -3.10
CA SER A 148 1.77 -2.73 -2.63
C SER A 148 1.81 -3.80 -3.73
N TYR A 149 1.36 -3.53 -4.96
CA TYR A 149 1.38 -4.52 -6.06
C TYR A 149 2.80 -4.89 -6.55
N ALA A 150 3.83 -4.26 -6.00
CA ALA A 150 5.24 -4.50 -6.33
C ALA A 150 5.96 -5.26 -5.22
N THR A 151 5.40 -6.35 -4.70
CA THR A 151 6.21 -7.28 -3.91
C THR A 151 7.17 -8.02 -4.84
N ASN A 152 8.44 -7.59 -4.78
CA ASN A 152 9.66 -8.08 -5.42
C ASN A 152 10.13 -7.50 -6.76
N ALA A 153 11.37 -6.97 -6.66
CA ALA A 153 12.41 -6.70 -7.65
C ALA A 153 12.40 -5.33 -8.37
N ALA A 154 12.65 -4.27 -7.57
CA ALA A 154 13.05 -2.91 -7.97
C ALA A 154 11.92 -1.89 -8.20
N SER A 155 11.26 -1.44 -7.14
CA SER A 155 10.65 -0.10 -7.14
C SER A 155 11.71 0.90 -6.68
N ALA A 156 11.79 2.07 -7.31
CA ALA A 156 12.77 3.10 -6.97
C ALA A 156 12.54 3.74 -5.57
N SER A 157 11.46 3.36 -4.87
CA SER A 157 11.22 3.72 -3.47
C SER A 157 11.20 2.46 -2.60
N PRO A 158 12.21 2.24 -1.73
CA PRO A 158 12.33 1.04 -0.89
C PRO A 158 11.30 0.97 0.24
N ILE A 159 10.42 1.96 0.37
CA ILE A 159 9.48 2.13 1.49
C ILE A 159 8.60 0.88 1.71
N GLY A 160 8.09 0.26 0.65
CA GLY A 160 7.25 -0.92 0.76
C GLY A 160 7.98 -2.11 1.37
N ASP A 161 9.13 -2.48 0.79
CA ASP A 161 9.97 -3.57 1.29
C ASP A 161 10.47 -3.30 2.71
N GLN A 162 10.80 -2.04 3.02
CA GLN A 162 11.22 -1.60 4.35
C GLN A 162 10.10 -1.68 5.40
N LEU A 163 8.86 -1.31 5.04
CA LEU A 163 7.73 -1.44 5.94
C LEU A 163 7.37 -2.91 6.20
N GLU A 164 7.48 -3.77 5.19
CA GLU A 164 7.32 -5.22 5.36
C GLU A 164 8.44 -5.80 6.25
N GLU A 165 9.68 -5.35 6.08
CA GLU A 165 10.79 -5.71 6.96
C GLU A 165 10.52 -5.26 8.41
N LEU A 166 10.13 -4.00 8.61
CA LEU A 166 9.79 -3.46 9.92
C LEU A 166 8.63 -4.21 10.57
N HIS A 167 7.59 -4.53 9.80
CA HIS A 167 6.47 -5.34 10.26
C HIS A 167 6.94 -6.75 10.66
N GLY A 168 7.81 -7.38 9.87
CA GLY A 168 8.40 -8.69 10.18
C GLY A 168 9.31 -8.69 11.42
N GLN A 169 9.94 -7.57 11.75
CA GLN A 169 10.73 -7.39 12.97
C GLN A 169 9.87 -7.04 14.20
N SER A 170 8.65 -6.56 14.00
CA SER A 170 7.73 -6.17 15.07
C SER A 170 7.07 -7.41 15.71
N ARG A 171 6.94 -7.43 17.04
CA ARG A 171 6.30 -8.54 17.78
C ARG A 171 4.80 -8.59 17.56
N THR A 172 4.19 -7.43 17.34
CA THR A 172 2.75 -7.31 17.11
C THR A 172 2.46 -6.25 16.06
N LEU A 173 1.27 -6.33 15.43
CA LEU A 173 0.77 -5.26 14.57
C LEU A 173 0.68 -3.92 15.32
N GLY A 174 0.29 -3.93 16.59
CA GLY A 174 0.18 -2.70 17.39
C GLY A 174 1.53 -2.00 17.56
N GLU A 175 2.60 -2.78 17.78
CA GLU A 175 3.98 -2.26 17.86
C GLU A 175 4.43 -1.67 16.53
N PHE A 176 4.21 -2.37 15.42
CA PHE A 176 4.48 -1.87 14.07
C PHE A 176 3.79 -0.52 13.82
N LEU A 177 2.48 -0.45 14.07
CA LEU A 177 1.67 0.74 13.86
C LEU A 177 2.11 1.91 14.75
N GLN A 178 2.50 1.63 16.00
CA GLN A 178 3.03 2.64 16.92
C GLN A 178 4.38 3.18 16.46
N ILE A 179 5.27 2.33 15.97
CA ILE A 179 6.59 2.75 15.45
C ILE A 179 6.40 3.66 14.25
N VAL A 180 5.71 3.16 13.21
CA VAL A 180 5.54 3.88 11.94
C VAL A 180 4.77 5.18 12.11
N GLY A 181 3.79 5.18 13.01
CA GLY A 181 3.01 6.38 13.30
C GLY A 181 3.83 7.55 13.86
N ASN A 182 5.03 7.32 14.40
CA ASN A 182 5.91 8.37 14.91
C ASN A 182 6.84 8.99 13.85
N PHE A 183 6.82 8.52 12.61
CA PHE A 183 7.67 9.06 11.55
C PHE A 183 7.10 10.38 11.00
N ASP A 184 7.89 11.45 11.00
CA ASP A 184 7.54 12.73 10.38
C ASP A 184 8.30 12.97 9.06
N GLU A 185 9.37 12.22 8.82
CA GLU A 185 10.13 12.22 7.57
C GLU A 185 10.28 10.79 7.01
N VAL A 186 10.46 10.68 5.70
CA VAL A 186 10.58 9.38 5.01
C VAL A 186 11.84 8.65 5.46
N GLU A 187 12.87 9.43 5.75
CA GLU A 187 14.18 9.00 6.22
C GLU A 187 14.11 8.27 7.56
N ASP A 188 13.09 8.51 8.38
CA ASP A 188 12.93 7.85 9.68
C ASP A 188 12.81 6.34 9.54
N LEU A 189 12.07 5.86 8.53
CA LEU A 189 11.96 4.43 8.24
C LEU A 189 13.33 3.81 7.93
N ALA A 190 14.09 4.46 7.06
CA ALA A 190 15.41 3.99 6.69
C ALA A 190 16.38 4.06 7.88
N ASN A 191 16.29 5.11 8.71
CA ASN A 191 17.10 5.27 9.92
C ASN A 191 16.78 4.23 10.98
N TYR A 192 15.50 3.89 11.17
CA TYR A 192 15.04 2.88 12.11
C TYR A 192 15.58 1.49 11.75
N LEU A 193 15.59 1.15 10.46
CA LEU A 193 16.07 -0.14 9.96
C LEU A 193 17.59 -0.25 9.85
N ARG A 194 18.34 0.85 10.02
CA ARG A 194 19.80 0.77 10.00
C ARG A 194 20.27 -0.11 11.17
N PRO A 195 21.16 -1.07 10.93
CA PRO A 195 21.76 -1.85 12.00
C PRO A 195 22.45 -0.90 12.98
N SER A 196 21.93 -0.78 14.19
CA SER A 196 22.58 -0.03 15.24
C SER A 196 23.95 -0.64 15.50
N GLY A 197 25.00 0.06 15.12
CA GLY A 197 26.29 -0.13 15.76
C GLY A 197 26.09 0.16 17.25
N ILE A 198 26.01 -0.91 18.06
CA ILE A 198 25.93 -0.95 19.53
C ILE A 198 24.49 -0.99 20.11
N GLY A 199 24.05 -2.22 20.41
CA GLY A 199 23.29 -2.64 21.60
C GLY A 199 22.02 -1.88 22.02
N HIS A 200 20.84 -2.38 21.59
CA HIS A 200 19.60 -2.13 22.31
C HIS A 200 19.43 -3.15 23.45
N ILE A 201 19.70 -2.69 24.67
CA ILE A 201 19.13 -3.28 25.89
C ILE A 201 17.68 -2.80 25.99
N HIS A 202 16.72 -3.71 25.91
CA HIS A 202 15.35 -3.42 26.35
C HIS A 202 15.34 -3.42 27.88
N GLY A 203 15.09 -2.26 28.48
CA GLY A 203 14.72 -2.15 29.88
C GLY A 203 13.30 -2.65 30.09
N GLU A 204 13.14 -3.43 31.16
CA GLU A 204 11.89 -4.00 31.69
C GLU A 204 10.88 -2.93 32.14
#